data_AF-A0A0D6QX95-F1
#
_entry.id   AF-A0A0D6QX95-F1
#
_cell.length_a   1.000
_cell.length_b   1.000
_cell.length_c   1.000
_cell.angle_alpha   90.00
_cell.angle_beta   90.00
_cell.angle_gamma   90.00
#
_symmetry.space_group_name_H-M   'P 1'
#
loop_
_entity.id
_entity.type
_entity.pdbx_description
1 polymer ?
#
loop_
_entity_poly.entity_id
_entity_poly.type
_entity_poly.pdbx_seq_one_letter_code
_entity_poly.pdbx_strand_id
1 'polypeptide(L)'
;MACMHNHSCEEHECGSQWSLYKHIDFPRVSALNESVAGSVKAVFKSWDHRLDNSSECLESNEDDPELIVYIPFTSDVKIKSISVIGGTEGTSPSRMRAFINRDGIDFSDAQEMAPVQEWELAENVQGELEYQTKYSRFQGVANLTLHFPENFGAETTKIIYIGLRGEATQIKRDVVATIVYEALPNPSDHKLPSETGGTSQVL
;
A
#
# COMPACT_ATOMS: atom_id res chain seq x y z
N MET A 1 -0.14 47.24 14.26
CA MET A 1 -0.94 46.09 14.75
C MET A 1 -0.38 44.85 14.11
N ALA A 2 0.09 43.90 14.91
CA ALA A 2 0.56 42.61 14.40
C ALA A 2 -0.62 41.64 14.39
N CYS A 3 -0.96 41.09 13.23
CA CYS A 3 -1.95 40.02 13.13
C CYS A 3 -1.25 38.71 13.42
N MET A 4 -1.55 38.10 14.56
CA MET A 4 -1.15 36.71 14.84
C MET A 4 -2.05 35.79 14.01
N HIS A 5 -1.49 35.09 13.03
CA HIS A 5 -2.20 34.02 12.32
C HIS A 5 -1.98 32.68 13.03
N ASN A 6 -3.09 31.97 13.20
CA ASN A 6 -3.21 30.77 14.01
C ASN A 6 -2.82 29.52 13.20
N HIS A 7 -1.63 28.95 13.44
CA HIS A 7 -1.26 27.63 12.91
C HIS A 7 -2.11 26.54 13.57
N SER A 8 -3.14 26.07 12.86
CA SER A 8 -4.00 24.96 13.34
C SER A 8 -4.57 24.09 12.21
N CYS A 9 -4.21 24.34 10.95
CA CYS A 9 -4.80 23.64 9.79
C CYS A 9 -3.86 22.62 9.12
N GLU A 10 -2.54 22.78 9.26
CA GLU A 10 -1.55 22.00 8.51
C GLU A 10 -1.45 20.54 8.99
N GLU A 11 -1.67 20.27 10.28
CA GLU A 11 -1.58 18.93 10.86
C GLU A 11 -2.66 17.97 10.31
N HIS A 12 -3.90 18.45 10.18
CA HIS A 12 -5.05 17.64 9.76
C HIS A 12 -5.01 17.25 8.27
N GLU A 13 -4.44 18.11 7.43
CA GLU A 13 -4.17 17.78 6.01
C GLU A 13 -2.98 16.83 5.85
N CYS A 14 -2.01 16.84 6.78
CA CYS A 14 -0.85 15.96 6.72
C CYS A 14 -1.24 14.48 6.92
N GLY A 15 -1.97 14.15 7.99
CA GLY A 15 -2.44 12.78 8.25
C GLY A 15 -3.31 12.20 7.14
N SER A 16 -4.03 13.05 6.40
CA SER A 16 -4.84 12.67 5.24
C SER A 16 -4.01 12.18 4.05
N GLN A 17 -2.75 12.62 3.92
CA GLN A 17 -1.86 12.20 2.82
C GLN A 17 -1.24 10.81 3.07
N TRP A 18 -1.06 10.42 4.34
CA TRP A 18 -0.56 9.10 4.78
C TRP A 18 -1.66 8.02 4.75
N SER A 19 -2.53 8.09 3.74
CA SER A 19 -3.74 7.28 3.63
C SER A 19 -3.46 5.78 3.40
N LEU A 20 -2.29 5.42 2.85
CA LEU A 20 -1.97 4.05 2.46
C LEU A 20 -1.89 3.07 3.63
N TYR A 21 -1.67 3.56 4.86
CA TYR A 21 -1.79 2.77 6.10
C TYR A 21 -3.09 1.95 6.14
N LYS A 22 -4.22 2.56 5.71
CA LYS A 22 -5.55 1.93 5.70
C LYS A 22 -5.71 0.82 4.64
N HIS A 23 -4.75 0.69 3.72
CA HIS A 23 -4.76 -0.26 2.62
C HIS A 23 -3.78 -1.42 2.82
N ILE A 24 -2.96 -1.42 3.88
CA ILE A 24 -2.04 -2.51 4.21
C ILE A 24 -2.82 -3.75 4.68
N ASP A 25 -2.44 -4.93 4.20
CA ASP A 25 -3.01 -6.22 4.58
C ASP A 25 -2.24 -6.80 5.80
N PHE A 26 -2.52 -6.23 6.98
CA PHE A 26 -1.87 -6.55 8.26
C PHE A 26 -1.74 -8.04 8.60
N PRO A 27 -2.73 -8.91 8.34
CA PRO A 27 -2.57 -10.35 8.50
C PRO A 27 -1.36 -10.92 7.76
N ARG A 28 -1.08 -10.44 6.54
CA ARG A 28 -0.01 -10.92 5.65
C ARG A 28 1.29 -10.10 5.70
N VAL A 29 1.35 -9.03 6.49
CA VAL A 29 2.62 -8.33 6.78
C VAL A 29 3.56 -9.28 7.54
N SER A 30 4.83 -9.32 7.12
CA SER A 30 5.88 -10.15 7.71
C SER A 30 7.25 -9.49 7.59
N ALA A 31 8.17 -9.80 8.50
CA ALA A 31 9.58 -9.46 8.36
C ALA A 31 10.46 -10.72 8.37
N LEU A 32 11.67 -10.58 7.81
CA LEU A 32 12.76 -11.53 7.99
C LEU A 32 13.80 -10.89 8.91
N ASN A 33 14.42 -11.73 9.74
CA ASN A 33 15.41 -11.36 10.76
C ASN A 33 14.88 -10.43 11.87
N GLU A 34 13.57 -10.41 12.14
CA GLU A 34 13.03 -9.71 13.32
C GLU A 34 13.27 -10.51 14.62
N SER A 35 13.74 -9.83 15.67
CA SER A 35 14.01 -10.41 17.01
C SER A 35 12.76 -11.00 17.67
N VAL A 36 11.62 -10.32 17.49
CA VAL A 36 10.31 -10.76 18.01
C VAL A 36 9.37 -10.97 16.82
N ALA A 37 8.96 -12.23 16.60
CA ALA A 37 8.11 -12.61 15.48
C ALA A 37 6.77 -11.83 15.49
N GLY A 38 6.50 -11.11 14.40
CA GLY A 38 5.33 -10.25 14.23
C GLY A 38 5.49 -8.80 14.71
N SER A 39 6.62 -8.42 15.29
CA SER A 39 6.92 -7.05 15.76
C SER A 39 6.79 -5.99 14.66
N VAL A 40 7.09 -6.38 13.40
CA VAL A 40 6.88 -5.57 12.19
C VAL A 40 5.47 -5.00 12.05
N LYS A 41 4.45 -5.59 12.67
CA LYS A 41 3.07 -5.08 12.60
C LYS A 41 2.88 -3.82 13.45
N ALA A 42 3.70 -3.62 14.48
CA ALA A 42 3.62 -2.47 15.38
C ALA A 42 4.23 -1.18 14.80
N VAL A 43 5.13 -1.27 13.81
CA VAL A 43 5.73 -0.07 13.18
C VAL A 43 4.80 0.64 12.18
N PHE A 44 3.70 0.01 11.79
CA PHE A 44 2.67 0.67 11.00
C PHE A 44 1.66 1.30 11.96
N LYS A 45 1.63 2.64 11.99
CA LYS A 45 0.72 3.45 12.82
C LYS A 45 0.05 4.54 11.96
N SER A 46 -0.93 5.28 12.48
CA SER A 46 -1.32 6.53 11.82
C SER A 46 -0.21 7.58 11.96
N TRP A 47 -0.21 8.59 11.08
CA TRP A 47 0.76 9.68 11.10
C TRP A 47 0.82 10.42 12.44
N ASP A 48 -0.32 10.56 13.11
CA ASP A 48 -0.47 11.24 14.40
C ASP A 48 0.23 10.47 15.53
N HIS A 49 0.28 9.14 15.43
CA HIS A 49 0.94 8.24 16.38
C HIS A 49 2.38 7.85 15.97
N ARG A 50 2.97 8.48 14.94
CA ARG A 50 4.30 8.10 14.43
C ARG A 50 5.44 8.26 15.45
N LEU A 51 5.29 9.19 16.40
CA LEU A 51 6.24 9.46 17.49
C LEU A 51 5.85 8.77 18.81
N ASP A 52 4.82 7.93 18.79
CA ASP A 52 4.33 7.21 19.96
C ASP A 52 5.23 6.01 20.24
N ASN A 53 6.17 6.19 21.17
CA ASN A 53 7.10 5.16 21.65
C ASN A 53 6.47 4.19 22.67
N SER A 54 5.15 4.24 22.92
CA SER A 54 4.46 3.30 23.82
C SER A 54 4.26 1.91 23.23
N SER A 55 4.31 1.79 21.90
CA SER A 55 4.12 0.53 21.17
C SER A 55 5.46 -0.12 20.83
N GLU A 56 5.46 -1.44 20.74
CA GLU A 56 6.63 -2.23 20.33
C GLU A 56 7.23 -1.74 19.01
N CYS A 57 8.54 -1.87 18.88
CA CYS A 57 9.29 -1.53 17.67
C CYS A 57 9.74 -2.81 16.96
N LEU A 58 10.03 -2.69 15.66
CA LEU A 58 10.72 -3.75 14.92
C LEU A 58 12.21 -3.64 15.24
N GLU A 59 12.80 -4.72 15.73
CA GLU A 59 14.23 -4.83 15.98
C GLU A 59 14.79 -6.05 15.25
N SER A 60 15.99 -5.95 14.70
CA SER A 60 16.69 -7.07 14.08
C SER A 60 17.22 -8.06 15.13
N ASN A 61 17.59 -9.27 14.72
CA ASN A 61 18.25 -10.21 15.63
C ASN A 61 19.59 -9.66 16.16
N GLU A 62 20.04 -10.21 17.29
CA GLU A 62 21.34 -9.91 17.88
C GLU A 62 22.48 -10.19 16.88
N ASP A 63 23.49 -9.33 16.84
CA ASP A 63 24.66 -9.36 15.95
C ASP A 63 24.37 -9.29 14.42
N ASP A 64 23.12 -9.12 13.99
CA ASP A 64 22.76 -8.97 12.57
C ASP A 64 21.80 -7.78 12.34
N PRO A 65 22.28 -6.67 11.75
CA PRO A 65 21.47 -5.48 11.48
C PRO A 65 20.59 -5.61 10.23
N GLU A 66 20.71 -6.66 9.41
CA GLU A 66 20.00 -6.79 8.14
C GLU A 66 18.50 -7.12 8.37
N LEU A 67 17.60 -6.37 7.74
CA LEU A 67 16.14 -6.57 7.85
C LEU A 67 15.46 -6.56 6.48
N ILE A 68 14.46 -7.42 6.30
CA ILE A 68 13.50 -7.35 5.18
C ILE A 68 12.09 -7.23 5.74
N VAL A 69 11.30 -6.30 5.21
CA VAL A 69 9.91 -6.04 5.58
C VAL A 69 9.03 -6.18 4.34
N TYR A 70 8.11 -7.15 4.35
CA TYR A 70 7.14 -7.40 3.27
C TYR A 70 5.77 -6.80 3.62
N ILE A 71 5.27 -5.94 2.73
CA ILE A 71 4.09 -5.10 2.91
C ILE A 71 3.11 -5.36 1.76
N PRO A 72 2.17 -6.31 1.92
CA PRO A 72 1.09 -6.51 0.96
C PRO A 72 0.00 -5.46 1.12
N PHE A 73 -0.62 -5.06 0.01
CA PHE A 73 -1.78 -4.18 0.00
C PHE A 73 -3.08 -4.95 -0.32
N THR A 74 -4.19 -4.41 0.14
CA THR A 74 -5.56 -4.89 -0.12
C THR A 74 -6.12 -4.43 -1.48
N SER A 75 -5.46 -3.45 -2.10
CA SER A 75 -5.76 -2.87 -3.41
C SER A 75 -4.50 -2.20 -3.95
N ASP A 76 -4.26 -2.24 -5.26
CA ASP A 76 -3.09 -1.63 -5.90
C ASP A 76 -2.91 -0.16 -5.50
N VAL A 77 -1.75 0.20 -4.95
CA VAL A 77 -1.45 1.58 -4.52
C VAL A 77 -0.50 2.29 -5.47
N LYS A 78 -0.46 3.61 -5.34
CA LYS A 78 0.51 4.51 -5.97
C LYS A 78 1.30 5.18 -4.86
N ILE A 79 2.55 4.79 -4.69
CA ILE A 79 3.39 5.32 -3.62
C ILE A 79 4.05 6.61 -4.13
N LYS A 80 3.98 7.68 -3.34
CA LYS A 80 4.61 8.99 -3.62
C LYS A 80 5.88 9.13 -2.79
N SER A 81 5.79 8.92 -1.48
CA SER A 81 6.93 8.90 -0.58
C SER A 81 6.78 7.86 0.53
N ILE A 82 7.92 7.53 1.14
CA ILE A 82 8.06 6.62 2.27
C ILE A 82 8.69 7.43 3.40
N SER A 83 8.23 7.28 4.64
CA SER A 83 8.95 7.78 5.82
C SER A 83 9.32 6.60 6.70
N VAL A 84 10.54 6.63 7.23
CA VAL A 84 11.06 5.64 8.18
C VAL A 84 11.55 6.42 9.39
N ILE A 85 11.17 5.98 10.59
CA ILE A 85 11.71 6.47 11.86
C ILE A 85 12.44 5.28 12.48
N GLY A 86 13.77 5.40 12.57
CA GLY A 86 14.62 4.41 13.21
C GLY A 86 14.72 4.60 14.72
N GLY A 87 15.47 3.72 15.38
CA GLY A 87 15.91 3.91 16.76
C GLY A 87 17.00 4.97 16.91
N THR A 88 17.47 5.16 18.14
CA THR A 88 18.55 6.09 18.50
C THR A 88 19.91 5.39 18.57
N GLU A 89 20.97 6.16 18.83
CA GLU A 89 22.32 5.63 19.12
C GLU A 89 22.89 4.73 17.99
N GLY A 90 22.63 5.11 16.74
CA GLY A 90 23.14 4.39 15.56
C GLY A 90 22.26 3.24 15.08
N THR A 91 21.22 2.85 15.84
CA THR A 91 20.32 1.73 15.49
C THR A 91 19.32 2.05 14.38
N SER A 92 19.19 3.31 13.95
CA SER A 92 18.38 3.66 12.77
C SER A 92 18.98 3.05 11.50
N PRO A 93 18.16 2.50 10.58
CA PRO A 93 18.67 2.07 9.28
C PRO A 93 19.28 3.25 8.53
N SER A 94 20.39 3.00 7.81
CA SER A 94 21.14 4.00 7.05
C SER A 94 20.97 3.86 5.53
N ARG A 95 20.53 2.68 5.05
CA ARG A 95 20.12 2.47 3.64
C ARG A 95 18.79 1.74 3.55
N MET A 96 18.01 2.05 2.52
CA MET A 96 16.76 1.37 2.16
C MET A 96 16.73 1.01 0.68
N ARG A 97 16.34 -0.23 0.36
CA ARG A 97 16.05 -0.72 -0.99
C ARG A 97 14.57 -1.08 -1.07
N ALA A 98 13.91 -0.73 -2.18
CA ALA A 98 12.53 -1.12 -2.43
C ALA A 98 12.40 -2.03 -3.66
N PHE A 99 11.63 -3.11 -3.47
CA PHE A 99 11.17 -4.01 -4.51
C PHE A 99 9.64 -4.00 -4.51
N ILE A 100 9.00 -4.19 -5.68
CA ILE A 100 7.53 -4.17 -5.80
C ILE A 100 7.04 -5.36 -6.62
N ASN A 101 5.81 -5.77 -6.35
CA ASN A 101 5.07 -6.80 -7.09
C ASN A 101 5.84 -8.12 -7.22
N ARG A 102 6.50 -8.53 -6.13
CA ARG A 102 7.22 -9.80 -5.97
C ARG A 102 7.03 -10.32 -4.55
N ASP A 103 6.58 -11.55 -4.43
CA ASP A 103 6.41 -12.24 -3.17
C ASP A 103 7.64 -13.09 -2.85
N GLY A 104 7.95 -13.28 -1.56
CA GLY A 104 8.97 -14.23 -1.11
C GLY A 104 10.44 -13.81 -1.32
N ILE A 105 10.73 -12.53 -1.53
CA ILE A 105 12.11 -12.01 -1.58
C ILE A 105 12.83 -12.29 -0.26
N ASP A 106 13.95 -13.00 -0.34
CA ASP A 106 14.88 -13.22 0.76
C ASP A 106 16.16 -12.37 0.66
N PHE A 107 17.14 -12.61 1.55
CA PHE A 107 18.40 -11.86 1.58
C PHE A 107 19.30 -12.14 0.36
N SER A 108 19.21 -13.33 -0.26
CA SER A 108 19.94 -13.64 -1.49
C SER A 108 19.33 -12.89 -2.67
N ASP A 109 18.00 -12.95 -2.81
CA ASP A 109 17.26 -12.16 -3.81
C ASP A 109 17.56 -10.65 -3.66
N ALA A 110 17.56 -10.13 -2.43
CA ALA A 110 17.80 -8.71 -2.15
C ALA A 110 19.24 -8.24 -2.46
N GLN A 111 20.19 -9.16 -2.60
CA GLN A 111 21.57 -8.90 -3.00
C GLN A 111 21.77 -9.04 -4.52
N GLU A 112 21.14 -10.02 -5.18
CA GLU A 112 21.30 -10.27 -6.61
C GLU A 112 20.37 -9.40 -7.50
N MET A 113 19.18 -9.05 -7.00
CA MET A 113 18.20 -8.30 -7.79
C MET A 113 18.43 -6.79 -7.74
N ALA A 114 18.31 -6.14 -8.90
CA ALA A 114 18.26 -4.68 -8.95
C ALA A 114 17.00 -4.14 -8.25
N PRO A 115 17.12 -3.30 -7.21
CA PRO A 115 15.96 -2.67 -6.58
C PRO A 115 15.30 -1.67 -7.54
N VAL A 116 13.98 -1.45 -7.35
CA VAL A 116 13.23 -0.45 -8.12
C VAL A 116 13.76 0.95 -7.82
N GLN A 117 14.12 1.17 -6.55
CA GLN A 117 14.84 2.35 -6.08
C GLN A 117 15.57 2.02 -4.77
N GLU A 118 16.68 2.72 -4.55
CA GLU A 118 17.50 2.70 -3.34
C GLU A 118 17.60 4.14 -2.82
N TRP A 119 17.72 4.30 -1.51
CA TRP A 119 17.92 5.57 -0.81
C TRP A 119 18.95 5.40 0.30
N GLU A 120 19.88 6.34 0.38
CA GLU A 120 20.60 6.65 1.62
C GLU A 120 19.61 7.35 2.57
N LEU A 121 19.52 6.85 3.79
CA LEU A 121 18.68 7.40 4.85
C LEU A 121 19.48 8.37 5.73
N ALA A 122 18.74 9.07 6.59
CA ALA A 122 19.26 9.89 7.69
C ALA A 122 18.42 9.60 8.95
N GLU A 123 19.02 9.75 10.13
CA GLU A 123 18.34 9.55 11.42
C GLU A 123 17.13 10.49 11.55
N ASN A 124 15.92 9.92 11.50
CA ASN A 124 14.66 10.66 11.42
C ASN A 124 13.92 10.68 12.77
N VAL A 125 14.62 10.97 13.87
CA VAL A 125 14.08 10.87 15.24
C VAL A 125 12.83 11.74 15.45
N GLN A 126 12.67 12.83 14.69
CA GLN A 126 11.53 13.75 14.76
C GLN A 126 10.37 13.37 13.80
N GLY A 127 10.55 12.37 12.94
CA GLY A 127 9.50 11.91 12.02
C GLY A 127 9.08 12.97 10.99
N GLU A 128 10.02 13.77 10.51
CA GLU A 128 9.82 14.86 9.54
C GLU A 128 10.38 14.52 8.15
N LEU A 129 11.33 13.58 8.05
CA LEU A 129 11.95 13.20 6.79
C LEU A 129 11.05 12.27 5.97
N GLU A 130 11.00 12.55 4.66
CA GLU A 130 10.31 11.75 3.67
C GLU A 130 11.20 11.45 2.46
N TYR A 131 11.24 10.18 2.06
CA TYR A 131 11.98 9.70 0.92
C TYR A 131 11.07 9.64 -0.31
N GLN A 132 11.32 10.53 -1.27
CA GLN A 132 10.52 10.61 -2.51
C GLN A 132 10.80 9.40 -3.40
N THR A 133 9.73 8.78 -3.89
CA THR A 133 9.80 7.71 -4.90
C THR A 133 9.84 8.29 -6.30
N LYS A 134 10.43 7.55 -7.24
CA LYS A 134 10.27 7.75 -8.68
C LYS A 134 8.85 7.32 -9.04
N TYR A 135 7.86 8.19 -8.81
CA TYR A 135 6.42 7.91 -8.88
C TYR A 135 5.98 7.07 -10.11
N SER A 136 6.59 7.27 -11.28
CA SER A 136 6.34 6.49 -12.50
C SER A 136 6.70 5.00 -12.42
N ARG A 137 7.58 4.61 -11.50
CA ARG A 137 7.94 3.22 -11.17
C ARG A 137 7.07 2.62 -10.08
N PHE A 138 6.48 3.45 -9.22
CA PHE A 138 5.65 3.05 -8.07
C PHE A 138 4.15 3.25 -8.35
N GLN A 139 3.71 2.96 -9.57
CA GLN A 139 2.30 2.87 -9.95
C GLN A 139 1.86 1.40 -9.93
N GLY A 140 0.68 1.09 -9.38
CA GLY A 140 0.11 -0.26 -9.42
C GLY A 140 0.87 -1.24 -8.53
N VAL A 141 1.17 -0.82 -7.29
CA VAL A 141 1.91 -1.61 -6.31
C VAL A 141 0.92 -2.46 -5.50
N ALA A 142 0.92 -3.77 -5.72
CA ALA A 142 0.12 -4.76 -4.99
C ALA A 142 0.85 -5.29 -3.73
N ASN A 143 2.17 -5.34 -3.77
CA ASN A 143 3.04 -5.57 -2.62
C ASN A 143 4.33 -4.73 -2.74
N LEU A 144 4.90 -4.37 -1.60
CA LEU A 144 6.16 -3.64 -1.44
C LEU A 144 7.04 -4.43 -0.48
N THR A 145 8.27 -4.72 -0.88
CA THR A 145 9.32 -5.25 0.01
C THR A 145 10.35 -4.16 0.24
N LEU A 146 10.61 -3.83 1.51
CA LEU A 146 11.68 -2.94 1.94
C LEU A 146 12.82 -3.77 2.53
N HIS A 147 14.03 -3.52 2.07
CA HIS A 147 15.26 -4.15 2.57
C HIS A 147 16.15 -3.07 3.17
N PHE A 148 16.58 -3.31 4.41
CA PHE A 148 17.45 -2.46 5.21
C PHE A 148 18.75 -3.23 5.48
N PRO A 149 19.77 -3.11 4.61
CA PRO A 149 21.01 -3.88 4.72
C PRO A 149 21.96 -3.42 5.83
N GLU A 150 21.83 -2.17 6.29
CA GLU A 150 22.75 -1.57 7.26
C GLU A 150 22.12 -0.39 8.03
N ASN A 151 22.72 -0.07 9.17
CA ASN A 151 22.35 1.01 10.08
C ASN A 151 23.51 2.02 10.23
N PHE A 152 23.45 2.92 11.22
CA PHE A 152 24.49 3.93 11.46
C PHE A 152 25.67 3.44 12.33
N GLY A 153 25.91 2.13 12.39
CA GLY A 153 27.07 1.51 13.04
C GLY A 153 26.77 0.83 14.38
N ALA A 154 25.52 0.42 14.62
CA ALA A 154 25.11 -0.37 15.78
C ALA A 154 24.98 -1.86 15.44
N GLU A 155 24.93 -2.72 16.45
CA GLU A 155 24.82 -4.19 16.27
C GLU A 155 23.41 -4.62 15.80
N THR A 156 22.35 -3.90 16.22
CA THR A 156 20.96 -4.16 15.78
C THR A 156 20.33 -2.95 15.08
N THR A 157 19.44 -3.23 14.13
CA THR A 157 18.61 -2.20 13.47
C THR A 157 17.26 -2.12 14.15
N LYS A 158 16.86 -0.92 14.56
CA LYS A 158 15.55 -0.63 15.17
C LYS A 158 14.74 0.29 14.27
N ILE A 159 13.47 -0.04 14.06
CA ILE A 159 12.49 0.75 13.32
C ILE A 159 11.26 0.95 14.22
N ILE A 160 10.88 2.20 14.43
CA ILE A 160 9.75 2.61 15.29
C ILE A 160 8.50 2.87 14.44
N TYR A 161 8.68 3.41 13.23
CA TYR A 161 7.59 3.75 12.32
C TYR A 161 7.97 3.58 10.85
N ILE A 162 7.06 3.00 10.06
CA ILE A 162 7.07 3.02 8.60
C ILE A 162 5.78 3.66 8.10
N GLY A 163 5.90 4.85 7.50
CA GLY A 163 4.83 5.57 6.84
C GLY A 163 4.88 5.38 5.33
N LEU A 164 3.70 5.27 4.70
CA LEU A 164 3.55 5.26 3.24
C LEU A 164 2.57 6.37 2.80
N ARG A 165 3.06 7.33 1.99
CA ARG A 165 2.28 8.46 1.47
C ARG A 165 1.93 8.20 0.01
N GLY A 166 0.67 8.38 -0.36
CA GLY A 166 0.22 8.08 -1.71
C GLY A 166 -1.28 7.91 -1.85
N GLU A 167 -1.69 7.25 -2.94
CA GLU A 167 -3.10 7.07 -3.31
C GLU A 167 -3.39 5.59 -3.56
N ALA A 168 -4.43 5.06 -2.95
CA ALA A 168 -4.96 3.76 -3.37
C ALA A 168 -5.64 3.91 -4.73
N THR A 169 -5.33 3.02 -5.67
CA THR A 169 -6.07 2.92 -6.93
C THR A 169 -7.44 2.37 -6.58
N GLN A 170 -8.46 3.23 -6.55
CA GLN A 170 -9.84 2.77 -6.47
C GLN A 170 -10.13 1.95 -7.72
N ILE A 171 -9.97 0.63 -7.60
CA ILE A 171 -10.79 -0.30 -8.37
C ILE A 171 -12.21 -0.01 -7.90
N LYS A 172 -12.89 0.90 -8.60
CA LYS A 172 -14.33 0.81 -8.74
C LYS A 172 -14.57 -0.58 -9.30
N ARG A 173 -14.85 -1.53 -8.40
CA ARG A 173 -15.72 -2.65 -8.71
C ARG A 173 -17.08 -2.00 -8.97
N ASP A 174 -17.20 -1.45 -10.18
CA ASP A 174 -18.48 -1.31 -10.84
C ASP A 174 -19.05 -2.72 -10.78
N VAL A 175 -19.98 -2.92 -9.84
CA VAL A 175 -20.67 -4.18 -9.67
C VAL A 175 -21.35 -4.38 -11.00
N VAL A 176 -20.79 -5.28 -11.83
CA VAL A 176 -21.21 -5.50 -13.22
C VAL A 176 -22.72 -5.64 -13.19
N ALA A 177 -23.39 -4.56 -13.59
CA ALA A 177 -24.83 -4.46 -13.45
C ALA A 177 -25.40 -5.61 -14.26
N THR A 178 -26.15 -6.48 -13.57
CA THR A 178 -26.54 -7.82 -14.04
C THR A 178 -26.87 -7.77 -15.52
N ILE A 179 -25.99 -8.34 -16.36
CA ILE A 179 -26.24 -8.41 -17.79
C ILE A 179 -27.30 -9.51 -17.98
N VAL A 180 -28.56 -9.14 -17.77
CA VAL A 180 -29.73 -9.95 -18.06
C VAL A 180 -29.86 -10.02 -19.58
N TYR A 181 -29.11 -10.93 -20.20
CA TYR A 181 -29.10 -11.13 -21.65
C TYR A 181 -30.12 -12.19 -22.09
N GLU A 182 -31.36 -12.09 -21.58
CA GLU A 182 -32.45 -13.00 -21.96
C GLU A 182 -33.69 -12.23 -22.43
N ALA A 183 -33.67 -12.00 -23.74
CA ALA A 183 -34.81 -11.84 -24.66
C ALA A 183 -36.07 -11.10 -24.18
N LEU A 184 -36.35 -9.97 -24.83
CA LEU A 184 -37.74 -9.59 -25.12
C LEU A 184 -38.23 -10.44 -26.32
N PRO A 185 -39.11 -11.45 -26.14
CA PRO A 185 -39.85 -11.99 -27.28
C PRO A 185 -40.77 -10.90 -27.82
N ASN A 186 -40.46 -10.35 -29.00
CA ASN A 186 -41.33 -9.43 -29.70
C ASN A 186 -42.63 -10.18 -30.09
N PRO A 187 -43.81 -9.85 -29.55
CA PRO A 187 -45.04 -10.62 -29.77
C PRO A 187 -45.70 -10.33 -31.14
N SER A 188 -44.91 -9.90 -32.13
CA SER A 188 -45.39 -9.52 -33.47
C SER A 188 -45.48 -10.70 -34.44
N ASP A 189 -44.96 -11.89 -34.09
CA ASP A 189 -44.90 -13.06 -34.97
C ASP A 189 -45.65 -14.26 -34.39
N HIS A 190 -46.99 -14.18 -34.37
CA HIS A 190 -47.92 -15.27 -34.70
C HIS A 190 -49.38 -14.82 -34.53
N LYS A 191 -50.02 -14.43 -35.64
CA LYS A 191 -51.48 -14.55 -35.82
C LYS A 191 -51.77 -14.96 -37.25
N LEU A 192 -52.21 -16.21 -37.43
CA LEU A 192 -52.92 -16.66 -38.62
C LEU A 192 -54.42 -16.58 -38.32
N PRO A 193 -55.18 -15.66 -38.95
CA PRO A 193 -56.64 -15.69 -38.90
C PRO A 193 -57.17 -16.67 -39.94
N SER A 194 -57.80 -17.71 -39.40
CA SER A 194 -58.96 -18.45 -39.88
C SER A 194 -59.50 -18.22 -41.31
N GLU A 195 -59.80 -19.36 -41.93
CA GLU A 195 -60.63 -19.51 -43.12
C GLU A 195 -61.91 -18.65 -43.09
N THR A 196 -62.27 -18.07 -44.24
CA THR A 196 -63.63 -17.60 -44.51
C THR A 196 -64.03 -18.09 -45.90
N GLY A 197 -64.93 -19.07 -45.94
CA GLY A 197 -65.46 -19.61 -47.20
C GLY A 197 -66.60 -18.76 -47.78
N GLY A 198 -67.15 -19.20 -48.91
CA GLY A 198 -68.43 -18.67 -49.41
C GLY A 198 -68.41 -18.18 -50.85
N THR A 199 -68.53 -19.14 -51.78
CA THR A 199 -69.41 -19.10 -52.97
C THR A 199 -69.91 -17.76 -53.51
N SER A 200 -69.72 -17.51 -54.81
CA SER A 200 -70.63 -16.66 -55.57
C SER A 200 -71.18 -17.36 -56.81
N GLN A 201 -72.52 -17.32 -56.92
CA GLN A 201 -73.39 -17.81 -57.99
C GLN A 201 -74.26 -16.64 -58.46
N VAL A 202 -74.81 -16.59 -59.66
CA VAL A 202 -74.94 -17.59 -60.75
C VAL A 202 -74.48 -16.91 -62.08
N LEU A 203 -74.60 -17.47 -63.31
CA LEU A 203 -75.44 -18.55 -63.83
C LEU A 203 -74.71 -19.35 -64.92
#